data_AF-A0A5K1A471-F1
#
_entry.id   AF-A0A5K1A471-F1
#
_cell.length_a   1.000
_cell.length_b   1.000
_cell.length_c   1.000
_cell.angle_alpha   90.00
_cell.angle_beta   90.00
_cell.angle_gamma   90.00
#
_symmetry.space_group_name_H-M   'P 1'
#
loop_
_entity.id
_entity.type
_entity.pdbx_description
1 polymer ?
#
loop_
_entity_poly.entity_id
_entity_poly.type
_entity_poly.pdbx_seq_one_letter_code
_entity_poly.pdbx_strand_id
1 'polypeptide(L)' 'ITAIDLDRESFANIGLPFIKEAGVEHKIDFLEGDALPLLDKLLKE' A
#
# COMPACT_ATOMS: atom_id res chain seq x y z
N ILE A 1 -6.80 1.55 5.10
CA ILE A 1 -5.67 2.46 4.79
C ILE A 1 -5.24 2.12 3.38
N THR A 2 -5.21 3.09 2.47
CA THR A 2 -4.67 2.89 1.12
C THR A 2 -3.22 3.34 1.13
N ALA A 3 -2.29 2.40 0.94
CA ALA A 3 -0.87 2.68 0.78
C ALA A 3 -0.54 2.71 -0.72
N ILE A 4 0.15 3.76 -1.17
CA ILE A 4 0.55 3.91 -2.57
C ILE A 4 2.04 4.16 -2.62
N ASP A 5 2.75 3.35 -3.39
CA ASP A 5 4.18 3.49 -3.63
C ASP A 5 4.52 3.09 -5.07
N LEU A 6 5.65 3.58 -5.59
CA LEU A 6 6.14 3.26 -6.93
C LEU A 6 6.63 1.81 -7.04
N ASP A 7 7.05 1.23 -5.93
CA ASP A 7 7.60 -0.12 -5.87
C ASP A 7 7.08 -0.88 -4.63
N ARG A 8 6.90 -2.19 -4.80
CA ARG A 8 6.47 -3.10 -3.74
C ARG A 8 7.61 -3.67 -2.91
N GLU A 9 8.85 -3.63 -3.39
CA GLU A 9 9.97 -4.35 -2.78
C GLU A 9 10.16 -3.97 -1.31
N SER A 10 10.25 -2.67 -1.02
CA SER A 10 10.44 -2.18 0.36
C SER A 10 9.26 -2.54 1.27
N PHE A 11 8.02 -2.43 0.77
CA PHE A 11 6.83 -2.82 1.53
C PHE A 11 6.83 -4.33 1.82
N ALA A 12 7.08 -5.18 0.82
CA ALA A 12 6.98 -6.63 0.95
C ALA A 12 8.15 -7.27 1.71
N ASN A 13 9.38 -6.83 1.47
CA ASN A 13 10.59 -7.47 1.98
C ASN A 13 11.05 -6.90 3.33
N ILE A 14 10.73 -5.64 3.61
CA ILE A 14 11.16 -4.97 4.85
C ILE A 14 9.96 -4.71 5.76
N GLY A 15 8.90 -4.04 5.28
CA GLY A 15 7.80 -3.58 6.13
C GLY A 15 6.80 -4.66 6.55
N LEU A 16 6.38 -5.52 5.61
CA LEU A 16 5.31 -6.49 5.81
C LEU A 16 5.54 -7.47 6.98
N PRO A 17 6.77 -7.96 7.26
CA PRO A 17 7.02 -8.77 8.45
C PRO A 17 6.59 -8.09 9.75
N PHE A 18 6.96 -6.82 9.96
CA PHE A 18 6.61 -6.07 11.17
C PHE A 18 5.10 -5.76 11.24
N ILE A 19 4.49 -5.46 10.10
CA ILE A 19 3.04 -5.19 10.00
C ILE A 19 2.23 -6.45 10.34
N LYS A 20 2.67 -7.62 9.86
CA LYS A 20 2.07 -8.92 10.19
C LYS A 20 2.26 -9.28 11.66
N GLU A 21 3.44 -9.02 12.22
CA GLU A 21 3.71 -9.23 13.65
C GLU A 21 2.77 -8.39 14.54
N ALA A 22 2.46 -7.16 14.12
CA ALA A 22 1.48 -6.31 14.79
C ALA A 22 0.01 -6.73 14.55
N GLY A 23 -0.26 -7.67 13.64
CA GLY A 23 -1.61 -8.17 13.33
C GLY A 23 -2.54 -7.13 12.68
N VAL A 24 -1.98 -6.17 11.94
CA VAL A 24 -2.74 -5.05 11.33
C VAL A 24 -2.66 -5.01 9.81
N GLU A 25 -2.09 -6.02 9.17
CA GLU A 25 -1.94 -6.13 7.72
C GLU A 25 -3.27 -6.03 6.98
N HIS A 26 -4.35 -6.56 7.56
CA HIS A 26 -5.71 -6.51 7.01
C HIS A 26 -6.29 -5.10 6.92
N LYS A 27 -5.64 -4.10 7.53
CA LYS A 27 -6.06 -2.69 7.45
C LYS A 27 -5.47 -1.98 6.23
N ILE A 28 -4.51 -2.59 5.53
CA ILE A 28 -3.74 -1.98 4.46
C ILE A 28 -4.17 -2.58 3.13
N ASP A 29 -4.60 -1.71 2.23
CA ASP A 29 -4.75 -1.98 0.81
C ASP A 29 -3.59 -1.31 0.08
N PHE A 30 -2.73 -2.10 -0.58
CA PHE A 30 -1.50 -1.60 -1.19
C PHE A 30 -1.65 -1.51 -2.71
N LEU A 31 -1.53 -0.30 -3.24
CA LEU A 31 -1.53 -0.01 -4.66
C LEU A 31 -0.11 0.34 -5.11
N GLU A 32 0.31 -0.25 -6.22
CA GLU A 32 1.63 -0.01 -6.81
C GLU A 32 1.49 0.88 -8.04
N GLY A 33 2.25 1.97 -8.08
CA GLY A 33 2.27 2.92 -9.19
C GLY A 33 2.25 4.40 -8.75
N ASP A 34 2.18 5.30 -9.74
CA ASP A 34 2.15 6.74 -9.48
C ASP A 34 0.94 7.14 -8.63
N ALA A 35 1.19 7.90 -7.56
CA ALA A 35 0.15 8.28 -6.61
C ALA A 35 -0.94 9.15 -7.23
N LEU A 36 -0.57 10.13 -8.09
CA LEU A 36 -1.54 11.09 -8.62
C LEU A 36 -2.58 10.43 -9.55
N PRO A 37 -2.21 9.61 -10.56
CA PRO A 37 -3.18 8.87 -11.36
C PRO A 37 -4.03 7.87 -10.58
N LEU A 38 -3.49 7.27 -9.51
CA LEU A 38 -4.23 6.35 -8.65
C LEU A 38 -5.26 7.09 -7.78
N LEU A 39 -4.90 8.24 -7.22
CA LEU A 39 -5.83 9.12 -6.51
C LEU A 39 -6.96 9.62 -7.42
N ASP A 40 -6.65 9.99 -8.67
CA ASP A 40 -7.65 10.38 -9.66
C ASP A 40 -8.65 9.26 -9.98
N LYS A 41 -8.23 7.99 -9.92
CA LYS A 41 -9.12 6.84 -10.11
C LYS A 41 -10.02 6.64 -8.89
N LEU A 42 -9.45 6.68 -7.68
CA LEU A 42 -10.18 6.52 -6.42
C LEU A 42 -11.25 7.59 -6.21
N LEU A 43 -11.01 8.83 -6.66
CA LEU A 43 -11.98 9.93 -6.57
C LEU A 43 -13.14 9.82 -7.58
N LYS A 44 -13.02 8.95 -8.60
CA LYS A 44 -14.04 8.76 -9.64
C LYS A 44 -14.98 7.58 -9.32
N GLU A 45 -14.74 6.87 -8.22
CA GLU A 45 -15.61 5.83 -7.67
C GLU A 45 -16.70 6.45 -6.78
#